data_AF-A0A0M3HSZ6-F1
#
_entry.id   AF-A0A0M3HSZ6-F1
#
_cell.length_a   1.000
_cell.length_b   1.000
_cell.length_c   1.000
_cell.angle_alpha   90.00
_cell.angle_beta   90.00
_cell.angle_gamma   90.00
#
_symmetry.space_group_name_H-M   'P 1'
#
loop_
_entity.id
_entity.type
_entity.pdbx_description
1 polymer ?
#
loop_
_entity_poly.entity_id
_entity_poly.type
_entity_poly.pdbx_seq_one_letter_code
_entity_poly.pdbx_strand_id
1 'polypeptide(L)'
;QHKAVIFFATFTFIFGLISIIIGLCSPCFTPNALLCSVALFLTTSCSALADLIFFFAAMRMDTRFVHGTADVYEQRIGYAAIIHLIATIFFLLSLIFSLLAAYLLISSRRTAECCCFITEYQIDYRQEPYAKWR
;
A
#
# COMPACT_ATOMS: atom_id res chain seq x y z
N GLN A 1 -20.64 11.75 -10.06
CA GLN A 1 -19.21 11.43 -10.27
C GLN A 1 -18.42 11.64 -8.97
N HIS A 2 -18.47 12.82 -8.32
CA HIS A 2 -17.74 13.09 -7.06
C HIS A 2 -18.00 12.11 -5.91
N LYS A 3 -19.25 11.67 -5.70
CA LYS A 3 -19.62 10.77 -4.59
C LYS A 3 -18.93 9.40 -4.65
N ALA A 4 -18.73 8.86 -5.86
CA ALA A 4 -18.09 7.56 -6.05
C ALA A 4 -16.58 7.64 -5.78
N VAL A 5 -15.91 8.70 -6.25
CA VAL A 5 -14.46 8.91 -6.04
C VAL A 5 -14.14 9.05 -4.56
N ILE A 6 -14.94 9.81 -3.81
CA ILE A 6 -14.75 10.00 -2.36
C ILE A 6 -14.94 8.67 -1.61
N PHE A 7 -15.91 7.86 -2.04
CA PHE A 7 -16.13 6.53 -1.48
C PHE A 7 -14.89 5.64 -1.70
N PHE A 8 -14.44 5.48 -2.95
CA PHE A 8 -13.25 4.68 -3.25
C PHE A 8 -12.00 5.18 -2.53
N ALA A 9 -11.76 6.50 -2.47
CA ALA A 9 -10.63 7.09 -1.74
C ALA A 9 -10.66 6.77 -0.23
N THR A 10 -11.85 6.81 0.39
CA THR A 10 -12.00 6.47 1.81
C THR A 10 -11.71 4.99 2.07
N PHE A 11 -12.20 4.09 1.21
CA PHE A 11 -11.90 2.66 1.31
C PHE A 11 -10.41 2.37 1.15
N THR A 12 -9.76 2.98 0.16
CA THR A 12 -8.31 2.90 -0.01
C THR A 12 -7.58 3.30 1.27
N PHE A 13 -7.99 4.38 1.93
CA PHE A 13 -7.33 4.84 3.15
C PHE A 13 -7.44 3.80 4.29
N ILE A 14 -8.61 3.22 4.49
CA ILE A 14 -8.83 2.20 5.52
C ILE A 14 -8.00 0.94 5.24
N PHE A 15 -8.04 0.43 4.00
CA PHE A 15 -7.24 -0.74 3.62
C PHE A 15 -5.73 -0.46 3.66
N GLY A 16 -5.31 0.75 3.34
CA GLY A 16 -3.93 1.20 3.47
C GLY A 16 -3.45 1.19 4.92
N LEU A 17 -4.27 1.67 5.86
CA LEU A 17 -3.93 1.61 7.30
C LEU A 17 -3.82 0.18 7.81
N ILE A 18 -4.76 -0.68 7.42
CA ILE A 18 -4.73 -2.11 7.77
C ILE A 18 -3.46 -2.76 7.23
N SER A 19 -3.10 -2.45 5.98
CA SER A 19 -1.88 -2.95 5.34
C SER A 19 -0.61 -2.53 6.08
N ILE A 20 -0.52 -1.27 6.53
CA ILE A 20 0.61 -0.77 7.33
C ILE A 20 0.72 -1.53 8.64
N ILE A 21 -0.39 -1.73 9.36
CA ILE A 21 -0.39 -2.45 10.64
C ILE A 21 0.08 -3.91 10.43
N ILE A 22 -0.43 -4.58 9.40
CA ILE A 22 0.00 -5.95 9.06
C ILE A 22 1.49 -5.99 8.68
N GLY A 23 1.97 -5.01 7.91
CA GLY A 23 3.37 -4.88 7.52
C GLY A 23 4.30 -4.68 8.72
N LEU A 24 3.90 -3.86 9.70
CA LEU A 24 4.65 -3.67 10.95
C LEU A 24 4.71 -4.95 11.81
N CYS A 25 3.67 -5.80 11.72
CA CYS A 25 3.62 -7.11 12.38
C CYS A 25 4.23 -8.25 11.54
N SER A 26 4.83 -7.96 10.38
CA SER A 26 5.46 -8.96 9.52
C SER A 26 6.67 -9.70 10.13
N PRO A 27 7.51 -9.14 11.01
CA PRO A 27 8.61 -9.89 11.62
C PRO A 27 8.14 -10.88 12.71
N CYS A 28 6.89 -10.78 13.17
CA CYS A 28 6.35 -11.65 14.23
C CYS A 28 5.82 -12.99 13.70
N PHE A 29 5.39 -13.05 12.43
CA PHE A 29 4.82 -14.25 11.81
C PHE A 29 4.99 -14.21 10.28
N THR A 30 5.67 -15.21 9.71
CA THR A 30 5.86 -15.39 8.25
C THR A 30 4.57 -15.33 7.41
N PRO A 31 3.40 -15.86 7.82
CA PRO A 31 2.17 -15.73 7.03
C PRO A 31 1.70 -14.28 6.85
N ASN A 32 2.09 -13.35 7.73
CA ASN A 32 1.69 -11.94 7.63
C ASN A 32 2.32 -11.24 6.41
N ALA A 33 3.46 -11.73 5.90
CA ALA A 33 4.09 -11.20 4.69
C ALA A 33 3.22 -11.39 3.43
N LEU A 34 2.54 -12.55 3.33
CA LEU A 34 1.61 -12.83 2.23
C LEU A 34 0.31 -12.03 2.39
N LEU A 35 -0.17 -11.87 3.62
CA LEU A 35 -1.35 -11.06 3.90
C LEU A 35 -1.12 -9.59 3.55
N CYS A 36 0.08 -9.07 3.84
CA CYS A 36 0.51 -7.71 3.50
C CYS A 36 0.51 -7.47 1.98
N SER A 37 1.04 -8.40 1.18
CA SER A 37 1.08 -8.25 -0.28
C SER A 37 -0.31 -8.23 -0.92
N VAL A 38 -1.25 -9.07 -0.44
CA VAL A 38 -2.64 -9.09 -0.89
C VAL A 38 -3.37 -7.79 -0.49
N ALA A 39 -3.17 -7.32 0.74
CA ALA A 39 -3.75 -6.06 1.21
C ALA A 39 -3.24 -4.85 0.42
N LEU A 40 -1.93 -4.79 0.13
CA LEU A 40 -1.34 -3.75 -0.74
C LEU A 40 -1.90 -3.82 -2.16
N PHE A 41 -2.10 -5.00 -2.73
CA PHE A 41 -2.68 -5.15 -4.06
C PHE A 41 -4.11 -4.61 -4.15
N LEU A 42 -4.95 -4.94 -3.16
CA LEU A 42 -6.32 -4.41 -3.06
C LEU A 42 -6.34 -2.90 -2.87
N THR A 43 -5.48 -2.37 -1.99
CA THR A 43 -5.35 -0.93 -1.75
C THR A 43 -4.93 -0.20 -3.03
N THR A 44 -3.91 -0.72 -3.72
CA THR A 44 -3.34 -0.11 -4.93
C THR A 44 -4.35 -0.12 -6.09
N SER A 45 -5.05 -1.24 -6.31
CA SER A 45 -6.07 -1.35 -7.36
C SER A 45 -7.28 -0.44 -7.09
N CYS A 46 -7.76 -0.37 -5.86
CA CYS A 46 -8.84 0.54 -5.45
C CYS A 46 -8.44 2.02 -5.66
N SER A 47 -7.22 2.37 -5.28
CA SER A 47 -6.69 3.72 -5.44
C SER A 47 -6.47 4.09 -6.92
N ALA A 48 -5.95 3.17 -7.73
CA ALA A 48 -5.77 3.37 -9.16
C ALA A 48 -7.13 3.55 -9.87
N LEU A 49 -8.15 2.78 -9.51
CA LEU A 49 -9.50 2.97 -10.05
C LEU A 49 -10.08 4.34 -9.69
N ALA A 50 -9.85 4.82 -8.46
CA ALA A 50 -10.29 6.16 -8.04
C ALA A 50 -9.62 7.26 -8.89
N ASP A 51 -8.31 7.17 -9.10
CA ASP A 51 -7.54 8.10 -9.93
C ASP A 51 -7.96 8.03 -11.40
N LEU A 52 -8.21 6.84 -11.94
CA LEU A 52 -8.68 6.66 -13.32
C LEU A 52 -10.05 7.31 -13.52
N ILE A 53 -11.01 7.07 -12.62
CA ILE A 53 -12.34 7.69 -12.70
C ILE A 53 -12.22 9.21 -12.61
N PHE A 54 -11.36 9.72 -11.73
CA PHE A 54 -11.11 11.15 -11.60
C PHE A 54 -10.45 11.74 -12.85
N PHE A 55 -9.47 11.05 -13.43
CA PHE A 55 -8.78 11.45 -14.64
C PHE A 55 -9.71 11.42 -15.86
N PHE A 56 -10.51 10.38 -16.03
CA PHE A 56 -11.54 10.31 -17.07
C PHE A 56 -12.58 11.42 -16.91
N ALA A 57 -12.97 11.76 -15.68
CA ALA A 57 -13.85 12.88 -15.42
C ALA A 57 -13.19 14.22 -15.80
N ALA A 58 -11.90 14.41 -15.48
CA ALA A 58 -11.15 15.62 -15.79
C ALA A 58 -10.81 15.79 -17.29
N MET A 59 -10.64 14.68 -18.01
CA MET A 59 -10.38 14.67 -19.46
C MET A 59 -11.63 14.90 -20.31
N ARG A 60 -12.83 14.86 -19.70
CA ARG A 60 -14.07 15.11 -20.42
C ARG A 60 -14.15 16.59 -20.81
N MET A 61 -14.09 16.86 -22.12
CA MET A 61 -14.08 18.20 -22.73
C MET A 61 -15.17 19.14 -22.19
N ASP A 62 -16.34 18.60 -21.85
CA ASP A 62 -17.49 19.33 -21.27
C ASP A 62 -17.19 19.96 -19.90
N THR A 63 -16.18 19.45 -19.17
CA THR A 63 -15.80 19.93 -17.83
C THR A 63 -14.61 20.88 -17.84
N ARG A 64 -13.88 20.96 -18.96
CA ARG A 64 -12.73 21.85 -19.14
C ARG A 64 -13.16 23.29 -19.43
N PHE A 65 -14.34 23.47 -20.01
CA PHE A 65 -14.87 24.77 -20.45
C PHE A 65 -16.25 25.01 -19.84
N VAL A 66 -16.28 25.53 -18.62
CA VAL A 66 -17.53 26.02 -18.03
C VAL A 66 -17.90 27.31 -18.77
N HIS A 67 -19.01 27.29 -19.51
CA HIS A 67 -19.56 28.49 -20.13
C HIS A 67 -20.21 29.35 -19.04
N GLY A 68 -19.46 30.29 -18.47
CA GLY A 68 -20.05 31.40 -17.73
C GLY A 68 -20.77 32.33 -18.69
N THR A 69 -21.77 33.07 -18.21
CA THR A 69 -22.62 34.00 -18.99
C THR A 69 -21.88 35.07 -19.80
N ALA A 70 -20.55 35.20 -19.69
CA ALA A 70 -19.73 36.07 -20.53
C ALA A 70 -18.25 35.62 -20.74
N ASP A 71 -17.78 34.53 -20.13
CA ASP A 71 -16.37 34.09 -20.27
C ASP A 71 -16.19 32.59 -19.97
N VAL A 72 -15.16 31.98 -20.56
CA VAL A 72 -14.86 30.54 -20.44
C VAL A 72 -13.76 30.34 -19.40
N TYR A 73 -14.10 29.84 -18.22
CA TYR A 73 -13.11 29.52 -17.19
C TYR A 73 -12.51 28.12 -17.41
N GLU A 74 -11.17 28.00 -17.43
CA GLU A 74 -10.48 26.71 -17.37
C GLU A 74 -10.59 26.12 -15.95
N GLN A 75 -11.27 24.99 -15.80
CA GLN A 75 -11.34 24.28 -14.54
C GLN A 75 -9.98 23.65 -14.19
N ARG A 76 -9.28 24.20 -13.20
CA ARG A 76 -8.01 23.62 -12.70
C ARG A 76 -8.25 22.42 -11.79
N ILE A 77 -7.36 21.44 -11.89
CA ILE A 77 -7.34 20.26 -11.02
C ILE A 77 -7.01 20.70 -9.59
N GLY A 78 -7.82 20.26 -8.62
CA GLY A 78 -7.60 20.58 -7.22
C GLY A 78 -6.39 19.84 -6.63
N TYR A 79 -5.71 20.46 -5.66
CA TYR A 79 -4.55 19.88 -4.97
C TYR A 79 -4.83 18.52 -4.32
N ALA A 80 -6.08 18.27 -3.90
CA ALA A 80 -6.52 16.99 -3.33
C ALA A 80 -6.31 15.80 -4.29
N ALA A 81 -6.46 16.02 -5.60
CA ALA A 81 -6.21 14.98 -6.60
C ALA A 81 -4.71 14.71 -6.79
N ILE A 82 -3.88 15.76 -6.69
CA ILE A 82 -2.43 15.63 -6.82
C ILE A 82 -1.86 14.82 -5.65
N ILE A 83 -2.29 15.10 -4.42
CA ILE A 83 -1.83 14.33 -3.25
C ILE A 83 -2.30 12.87 -3.31
N HIS A 84 -3.50 12.61 -3.84
CA HIS A 84 -4.02 11.25 -4.00
C HIS A 84 -3.24 10.48 -5.07
N LEU A 85 -2.89 11.13 -6.19
CA LEU A 85 -2.02 10.57 -7.22
C LEU A 85 -0.59 10.28 -6.71
N ILE A 86 -0.05 11.15 -5.84
CA ILE A 86 1.24 10.88 -5.20
C ILE A 86 1.12 9.68 -4.26
N ALA A 87 0.02 9.57 -3.51
CA ALA A 87 -0.23 8.43 -2.64
C ALA A 87 -0.32 7.11 -3.44
N THR A 88 -0.91 7.10 -4.63
CA THR A 88 -0.93 5.89 -5.48
C THR A 88 0.44 5.46 -5.94
N ILE A 89 1.33 6.40 -6.26
CA ILE A 89 2.72 6.10 -6.59
C ILE A 89 3.42 5.44 -5.38
N PHE A 90 3.20 5.95 -4.17
CA PHE A 90 3.75 5.34 -2.95
C PHE A 90 3.21 3.93 -2.71
N PHE A 91 1.90 3.69 -2.91
CA PHE A 91 1.32 2.35 -2.79
C PHE A 91 1.89 1.38 -3.84
N LEU A 92 2.11 1.82 -5.08
CA LEU A 92 2.76 1.04 -6.13
C LEU A 92 4.20 0.66 -5.76
N LEU A 93 4.98 1.61 -5.26
CA LEU A 93 6.35 1.33 -4.80
C LEU A 93 6.34 0.34 -3.63
N SER A 94 5.44 0.53 -2.66
CA SER A 94 5.27 -0.39 -1.53
C SER A 94 4.93 -1.81 -1.99
N LEU A 95 4.06 -1.94 -3.00
CA LEU A 95 3.73 -3.23 -3.61
C LEU A 95 4.95 -3.89 -4.26
N ILE A 96 5.78 -3.14 -4.99
CA ILE A 96 7.03 -3.67 -5.57
C ILE A 96 7.96 -4.18 -4.48
N PHE A 97 8.18 -3.40 -3.41
CA PHE A 97 9.01 -3.85 -2.28
C PHE A 97 8.43 -5.09 -1.58
N SER A 98 7.12 -5.16 -1.42
CA SER A 98 6.43 -6.32 -0.83
C SER A 98 6.60 -7.57 -1.70
N LEU A 99 6.46 -7.44 -3.03
CA LEU A 99 6.70 -8.54 -3.97
C LEU A 99 8.15 -8.98 -3.98
N LEU A 100 9.11 -8.05 -3.90
CA LEU A 100 10.54 -8.37 -3.78
C LEU A 100 10.82 -9.12 -2.47
N ALA A 101 10.25 -8.68 -1.34
CA ALA A 101 10.39 -9.37 -0.07
C ALA A 101 9.81 -10.79 -0.12
N ALA A 102 8.61 -10.97 -0.70
CA ALA A 102 8.00 -12.28 -0.90
C ALA A 102 8.81 -13.17 -1.86
N TYR A 103 9.35 -12.59 -2.93
CA TYR A 103 10.23 -13.28 -3.88
C TYR A 103 11.54 -13.71 -3.24
N LEU A 104 12.16 -12.85 -2.42
CA LEU A 104 13.34 -13.21 -1.66
C LEU A 104 13.02 -14.31 -0.66
N LEU A 105 11.88 -14.26 0.04
CA LEU A 105 11.42 -15.34 0.94
C LEU A 105 11.25 -16.69 0.21
N ILE A 106 10.68 -16.70 -0.99
CA ILE A 106 10.48 -17.95 -1.76
C ILE A 106 11.79 -18.45 -2.39
N SER A 107 12.61 -17.54 -2.90
CA SER A 107 13.92 -17.85 -3.48
C SER A 107 14.90 -18.30 -2.40
N SER A 108 14.81 -17.70 -1.21
CA SER A 108 15.65 -18.04 -0.08
C SER A 108 15.23 -19.31 0.64
N ARG A 109 14.13 -19.97 0.28
CA ARG A 109 13.99 -21.39 0.65
C ARG A 109 15.14 -22.26 0.12
N ARG A 110 15.94 -21.74 -0.83
CA ARG A 110 17.21 -22.34 -1.28
C ARG A 110 18.47 -21.80 -0.56
N THR A 111 18.41 -20.73 0.25
CA THR A 111 19.62 -20.08 0.81
C THR A 111 19.46 -19.25 2.11
N ALA A 112 18.28 -19.05 2.70
CA ALA A 112 18.11 -18.28 3.95
C ALA A 112 17.54 -19.12 5.08
N GLU A 113 18.48 -19.65 5.85
CA GLU A 113 18.36 -19.72 7.30
C GLU A 113 18.62 -18.35 7.97
N CYS A 114 18.83 -17.25 7.25
CA CYS A 114 19.51 -16.08 7.85
C CYS A 114 18.61 -14.94 8.41
N CYS A 115 17.34 -14.79 8.03
CA CYS A 115 16.56 -13.58 8.44
C CYS A 115 15.33 -13.80 9.33
N CYS A 116 14.77 -15.01 9.45
CA CYS A 116 13.81 -15.34 10.53
C CYS A 116 14.46 -16.05 11.72
N PHE A 117 15.73 -16.46 11.59
CA PHE A 117 16.48 -17.07 12.67
C PHE A 117 16.84 -16.05 13.76
N ILE A 118 17.03 -14.77 13.45
CA ILE A 118 17.54 -13.82 14.45
C ILE A 118 16.57 -13.59 15.63
N THR A 119 15.25 -13.68 15.44
CA THR A 119 14.30 -13.48 16.56
C THR A 119 14.06 -14.73 17.39
N GLU A 120 13.94 -15.91 16.77
CA GLU A 120 13.83 -17.18 17.52
C GLU A 120 15.17 -17.51 18.22
N TYR A 121 16.31 -17.31 17.54
CA TYR A 121 17.65 -17.59 18.06
C TYR A 121 18.10 -16.63 19.16
N GLN A 122 17.65 -15.36 19.15
CA GLN A 122 17.89 -14.46 20.28
C GLN A 122 17.09 -14.82 21.54
N ILE A 123 15.95 -15.51 21.41
CA ILE A 123 15.18 -15.98 22.56
C ILE A 123 15.79 -17.27 23.12
N ASP A 124 16.24 -18.17 22.25
CA ASP A 124 16.87 -19.43 22.66
C ASP A 124 18.23 -19.22 23.35
N TYR A 125 19.12 -18.38 22.79
CA TYR A 125 20.42 -18.06 23.42
C TYR A 125 20.31 -17.25 24.72
N ARG A 126 19.19 -16.58 24.98
CA ARG A 126 18.97 -15.88 26.25
C ARG A 126 18.59 -16.84 27.39
N GLN A 127 18.07 -18.04 27.07
CA GLN A 127 17.62 -19.01 28.07
C GLN A 127 18.71 -20.03 28.48
N GLU A 128 19.75 -20.23 27.66
CA GLU A 128 20.80 -21.20 27.95
C GLU A 128 21.74 -20.93 29.16
N PRO A 129 22.00 -19.71 29.68
CA PRO A 129 22.96 -19.56 30.77
C PRO A 129 22.45 -20.10 32.12
N TYR A 130 21.17 -20.50 32.24
CA TYR A 130 20.59 -20.95 33.52
C TYR A 130 20.29 -22.45 33.59
N ALA A 131 20.44 -23.21 32.51
CA ALA A 131 20.12 -24.65 32.48
C ALA A 131 21.30 -25.57 32.88
N LYS A 132 22.48 -25.01 33.20
CA LYS A 132 23.70 -25.79 33.49
C LYS A 132 23.94 -26.11 34.98
N TRP A 133 23.01 -25.76 35.88
CA TRP A 133 23.16 -25.98 37.33
C TRP A 133 21.87 -26.44 38.04
N ARG A 134 21.08 -27.31 37.42
CA ARG A 134 20.03 -28.06 38.13
C ARG A 134 20.06 -29.53 37.74
#